data_AF-A0A924YLG4-F1
#
_entry.id   AF-A0A924YLG4-F1
#
_cell.length_a   1.000
_cell.length_b   1.000
_cell.length_c   1.000
_cell.angle_alpha   90.00
_cell.angle_beta   90.00
_cell.angle_gamma   90.00
#
_symmetry.space_group_name_H-M   'P 1'
#
loop_
_entity.id
_entity.type
_entity.pdbx_description
1 polymer ?
#
loop_
_entity_poly.entity_id
_entity_poly.type
_entity_poly.pdbx_seq_one_letter_code
_entity_poly.pdbx_strand_id
1 'polypeptide(L)'
;MKRPIAIGRIVGLLVAAAGVVAACQWAHDATRMNAEFHQWFDDRPVDAAVDLSQPGEFHTAFRQTCSSSHGEVLQLQVNPPLQLDGNPEELLCDLSGECVITSSDGKVVEKAKFDATRFHTWAMSPDIVLTGFAPFAKGEYVVNVRIDSGADFLAGKEQRLFARYQLCGLEQFPAFIAGAFSFAAGIVALISGVCVLPGLLAQGIHAETDEDHGSLASKSQNLQ
;
A
#
# COMPACT_ATOMS: atom_id res chain seq x y z
N MET A 1 20.83 47.02 -30.01
CA MET A 1 19.93 47.22 -28.85
C MET A 1 19.62 45.87 -28.22
N LYS A 2 19.58 45.77 -26.88
CA LYS A 2 19.27 44.51 -26.18
C LYS A 2 17.76 44.31 -26.16
N ARG A 3 17.25 43.20 -26.72
CA ARG A 3 15.83 42.85 -26.67
C ARG A 3 15.41 42.49 -25.24
N PRO A 4 14.27 42.99 -24.73
CA PRO A 4 13.80 42.66 -23.40
C PRO A 4 13.45 41.16 -23.30
N ILE A 5 13.62 40.60 -22.11
CA ILE A 5 13.30 39.19 -21.82
C ILE A 5 11.81 39.06 -21.52
N ALA A 6 11.14 38.08 -22.12
CA ALA A 6 9.73 37.77 -21.85
C ALA A 6 9.59 37.01 -20.52
N ILE A 7 9.66 37.72 -19.39
CA ILE A 7 9.66 37.15 -18.02
C ILE A 7 8.49 36.17 -17.81
N GLY A 8 7.29 36.49 -18.32
CA GLY A 8 6.12 35.61 -18.20
C GLY A 8 6.32 34.21 -18.81
N ARG A 9 7.08 34.10 -19.91
CA ARG A 9 7.40 32.79 -20.52
C ARG A 9 8.36 31.99 -19.64
N ILE A 10 9.34 32.66 -19.04
CA ILE A 10 10.28 32.00 -18.11
C ILE A 10 9.53 31.49 -16.89
N VAL A 11 8.70 32.34 -16.27
CA VAL A 11 7.90 31.95 -15.10
C VAL A 11 6.97 30.79 -15.44
N GLY A 12 6.22 30.87 -16.53
CA GLY A 12 5.30 29.80 -16.91
C GLY A 12 6.00 28.49 -17.28
N LEU A 13 7.19 28.55 -17.89
CA LEU A 13 8.02 27.37 -18.13
C LEU A 13 8.51 26.73 -16.83
N LEU A 14 8.93 27.55 -15.85
CA LEU A 14 9.34 27.05 -14.53
C LEU A 14 8.17 26.39 -13.79
N VAL A 15 6.97 26.99 -13.85
CA VAL A 15 5.75 26.40 -13.29
C VAL A 15 5.41 25.07 -13.97
N ALA A 16 5.49 25.02 -15.31
CA ALA A 16 5.26 23.79 -16.05
C ALA A 16 6.25 22.69 -15.65
N ALA A 17 7.55 23.01 -15.59
CA ALA A 17 8.58 22.06 -15.20
C ALA A 17 8.40 21.56 -13.76
N ALA A 18 8.14 22.47 -12.81
CA ALA A 18 7.86 22.10 -11.41
C ALA A 18 6.61 21.21 -11.29
N GLY A 19 5.56 21.51 -12.05
CA GLY A 19 4.34 20.70 -12.11
C GLY A 19 4.61 19.29 -12.64
N VAL A 20 5.42 19.12 -13.69
CA VAL A 20 5.81 17.80 -14.20
C VAL A 20 6.58 17.02 -13.13
N VAL A 21 7.57 17.63 -12.48
CA VAL A 21 8.36 16.97 -11.43
C VAL A 21 7.46 16.52 -10.27
N ALA A 22 6.57 17.40 -9.81
CA ALA A 22 5.62 17.06 -8.75
C ALA A 22 4.68 15.92 -9.18
N ALA A 23 4.13 15.96 -10.41
CA ALA A 23 3.26 14.91 -10.93
C ALA A 23 3.97 13.55 -10.97
N CYS A 24 5.21 13.51 -11.48
CA CYS A 24 6.00 12.29 -11.53
C CYS A 24 6.31 11.74 -10.14
N GLN A 25 6.68 12.60 -9.17
CA GLN A 25 6.94 12.17 -7.80
C GLN A 25 5.70 11.57 -7.14
N TRP A 26 4.56 12.25 -7.22
CA TRP A 26 3.31 11.75 -6.66
C TRP A 26 2.81 10.48 -7.35
N ALA A 27 3.00 10.35 -8.67
CA ALA A 27 2.70 9.12 -9.39
C ALA A 27 3.57 7.96 -8.91
N HIS A 28 4.87 8.21 -8.69
CA HIS A 28 5.79 7.22 -8.15
C HIS A 28 5.36 6.77 -6.74
N ASP A 29 5.01 7.71 -5.86
CA ASP A 29 4.54 7.37 -4.53
C ASP A 29 3.20 6.62 -4.54
N ALA A 30 2.25 7.01 -5.40
CA ALA A 30 0.97 6.31 -5.57
C ALA A 30 1.19 4.85 -6.01
N THR A 31 2.04 4.63 -7.02
CA THR A 31 2.33 3.29 -7.53
C THR A 31 3.07 2.43 -6.50
N ARG A 32 4.05 3.00 -5.79
CA ARG A 32 4.77 2.31 -4.71
C ARG A 32 3.82 1.90 -3.58
N MET A 33 3.01 2.83 -3.06
CA MET A 33 2.07 2.53 -1.96
C MET A 33 1.02 1.49 -2.37
N ASN A 34 0.53 1.55 -3.62
CA ASN A 34 -0.41 0.55 -4.13
C ASN A 34 0.25 -0.84 -4.26
N ALA A 35 1.50 -0.90 -4.72
CA ALA A 35 2.26 -2.15 -4.78
C ALA A 35 2.52 -2.73 -3.39
N GLU A 36 2.89 -1.89 -2.40
CA GLU A 36 3.06 -2.30 -1.00
C GLU A 36 1.75 -2.89 -0.43
N PHE A 37 0.61 -2.26 -0.70
CA PHE A 37 -0.69 -2.81 -0.26
C PHE A 37 -0.98 -4.20 -0.85
N HIS A 38 -0.81 -4.36 -2.17
CA HIS A 38 -1.07 -5.66 -2.81
C HIS A 38 -0.09 -6.73 -2.34
N GLN A 39 1.18 -6.34 -2.12
CA GLN A 39 2.14 -7.23 -1.51
C GLN A 39 1.65 -7.68 -0.14
N TRP A 40 1.22 -6.78 0.75
CA TRP A 40 0.68 -7.15 2.06
C TRP A 40 -0.58 -8.01 1.94
N PHE A 41 -1.44 -7.76 0.96
CA PHE A 41 -2.65 -8.55 0.77
C PHE A 41 -2.36 -10.03 0.47
N ASP A 42 -1.31 -10.28 -0.31
CA ASP A 42 -0.90 -11.63 -0.72
C ASP A 42 0.12 -12.28 0.24
N ASP A 43 0.75 -11.49 1.11
CA ASP A 43 1.82 -11.95 2.00
C ASP A 43 1.32 -12.97 3.03
N ARG A 44 2.19 -13.94 3.33
CA ARG A 44 1.98 -14.96 4.36
C ARG A 44 3.22 -15.01 5.25
N PRO A 45 3.36 -14.05 6.19
CA PRO A 45 4.58 -13.92 6.98
C PRO A 45 4.93 -15.22 7.72
N VAL A 46 3.91 -15.92 8.22
CA VAL A 46 4.03 -17.29 8.71
C VAL A 46 3.43 -18.22 7.66
N ASP A 47 4.12 -19.30 7.30
CA ASP A 47 3.58 -20.40 6.51
C ASP A 47 4.34 -21.69 6.84
N ALA A 48 3.71 -22.57 7.61
CA ALA A 48 4.32 -23.81 8.10
C ALA A 48 3.34 -24.98 7.96
N ALA A 49 3.87 -26.12 7.52
CA ALA A 49 3.17 -27.40 7.66
C ALA A 49 3.19 -27.82 9.13
N VAL A 50 2.04 -28.23 9.65
CA VAL A 50 1.85 -28.57 11.06
C VAL A 50 0.98 -29.81 11.20
N ASP A 51 0.96 -30.39 12.40
CA ASP A 51 -0.06 -31.37 12.78
C ASP A 51 -0.74 -30.89 14.06
N LEU A 52 -1.99 -30.45 13.93
CA LEU A 52 -2.83 -30.01 15.04
C LEU A 52 -3.75 -31.13 15.56
N SER A 53 -3.54 -32.37 15.11
CA SER A 53 -4.32 -33.51 15.61
C SER A 53 -3.85 -33.99 16.97
N GLN A 54 -2.65 -33.58 17.43
CA GLN A 54 -2.08 -33.99 18.71
C GLN A 54 -1.43 -32.81 19.44
N PRO A 55 -1.28 -32.88 20.77
CA PRO A 55 -0.48 -31.91 21.52
C PRO A 55 0.96 -31.83 21.02
N GLY A 56 1.52 -30.62 21.02
CA GLY A 56 2.86 -30.38 20.50
C GLY A 56 3.23 -28.90 20.46
N GLU A 57 4.46 -28.62 20.08
CA GLU A 57 4.96 -27.26 19.90
C GLU A 57 5.68 -27.13 18.57
N PHE A 58 5.48 -26.01 17.89
CA PHE A 58 6.31 -25.62 16.76
C PHE A 58 6.63 -24.14 16.83
N HIS A 59 7.74 -23.78 16.20
CA HIS A 59 8.16 -22.40 16.08
C HIS A 59 8.68 -22.13 14.67
N THR A 60 8.48 -20.90 14.19
CA THR A 60 9.06 -20.45 12.94
C THR A 60 9.42 -18.97 13.01
N ALA A 61 10.50 -18.60 12.32
CA ALA A 61 10.88 -17.22 12.17
C ALA A 61 10.04 -16.57 11.07
N PHE A 62 9.70 -15.30 11.24
CA PHE A 62 9.03 -14.51 10.22
C PHE A 62 9.42 -13.04 10.28
N ARG A 63 9.15 -12.33 9.19
CA ARG A 63 9.35 -10.89 9.09
C ARG A 63 8.02 -10.18 9.00
N GLN A 64 7.75 -9.30 9.96
CA GLN A 64 6.62 -8.38 9.94
C GLN A 64 6.93 -7.21 8.99
N THR A 65 6.17 -7.12 7.89
CA THR A 65 6.37 -6.10 6.84
C THR A 65 5.31 -4.99 6.87
N CYS A 66 4.18 -5.23 7.54
CA CYS A 66 3.04 -4.30 7.62
C CYS A 66 2.77 -3.86 9.06
N SER A 67 2.86 -2.56 9.33
CA SER A 67 2.51 -1.98 10.64
C SER A 67 1.22 -1.16 10.58
N SER A 68 0.52 -1.21 9.45
CA SER A 68 -0.66 -0.37 9.17
C SER A 68 -1.95 -1.19 9.08
N SER A 69 -1.87 -2.52 9.19
CA SER A 69 -3.06 -3.39 9.23
C SER A 69 -3.82 -3.21 10.55
N HIS A 70 -5.04 -3.74 10.61
CA HIS A 70 -5.80 -3.86 11.86
C HIS A 70 -5.28 -4.95 12.79
N GLY A 71 -4.29 -5.71 12.33
CA GLY A 71 -3.68 -6.81 13.05
C GLY A 71 -3.23 -7.90 12.10
N GLU A 72 -3.00 -9.06 12.67
CA GLU A 72 -2.71 -10.29 11.96
C GLU A 72 -3.63 -11.38 12.46
N VAL A 73 -3.98 -12.32 11.59
CA VAL A 73 -4.69 -13.54 11.99
C VAL A 73 -3.85 -14.75 11.67
N LEU A 74 -3.82 -15.70 12.60
CA LEU A 74 -3.31 -17.04 12.36
C LEU A 74 -4.46 -17.89 11.81
N GLN A 75 -4.27 -18.43 10.61
CA GLN A 75 -5.26 -19.22 9.89
C GLN A 75 -4.77 -20.65 9.67
N LEU A 76 -5.71 -21.58 9.73
CA LEU A 76 -5.54 -22.99 9.42
C LEU A 76 -6.12 -23.28 8.04
N GLN A 77 -5.27 -23.77 7.15
CA GLN A 77 -5.64 -24.39 5.89
C GLN A 77 -5.52 -25.90 6.03
N VAL A 78 -6.54 -26.62 5.57
CA VAL A 78 -6.57 -28.08 5.54
C VAL A 78 -6.75 -28.52 4.09
N ASN A 79 -6.00 -29.54 3.66
CA ASN A 79 -6.09 -30.10 2.31
C ASN A 79 -6.49 -31.59 2.38
N PRO A 80 -7.58 -32.01 1.70
CA PRO A 80 -8.53 -31.17 0.94
C PRO A 80 -9.28 -30.18 1.85
N PRO A 81 -9.75 -29.04 1.29
CA PRO A 81 -10.53 -28.06 2.04
C PRO A 81 -11.68 -28.73 2.78
N LEU A 82 -11.87 -28.35 4.04
CA LEU A 82 -12.99 -28.84 4.82
C LEU A 82 -14.28 -28.36 4.14
N GLN A 83 -15.17 -29.30 3.83
CA GLN A 83 -16.55 -28.96 3.48
C GLN A 83 -17.24 -28.54 4.77
N LEU A 84 -17.18 -27.23 5.03
CA LEU A 84 -17.79 -26.62 6.20
C LEU A 84 -19.30 -26.49 5.94
N ASP A 85 -19.96 -27.63 5.93
CA ASP A 85 -21.42 -27.72 5.90
C ASP A 85 -22.01 -27.35 7.28
N GLY A 86 -21.13 -27.18 8.29
CA GLY A 86 -21.41 -26.84 9.68
C GLY A 86 -20.40 -25.85 10.27
N ASN A 87 -20.51 -25.65 11.58
CA ASN A 87 -19.71 -24.66 12.34
C ASN A 87 -18.28 -25.18 12.59
N PRO A 88 -17.20 -24.46 12.21
CA PRO A 88 -15.81 -24.85 12.52
C PRO A 88 -15.58 -25.20 14.00
N GLU A 89 -16.33 -24.56 14.90
CA GLU A 89 -16.27 -24.81 16.34
C GLU A 89 -16.62 -26.27 16.70
N GLU A 90 -17.54 -26.91 15.96
CA GLU A 90 -17.93 -28.31 16.21
C GLU A 90 -16.87 -29.29 15.71
N LEU A 91 -16.27 -29.03 14.55
CA LEU A 91 -15.25 -29.89 13.95
C LEU A 91 -13.91 -29.83 14.70
N LEU A 92 -13.63 -28.71 15.35
CA LEU A 92 -12.40 -28.42 16.06
C LEU A 92 -12.62 -28.25 17.56
N CYS A 93 -13.68 -28.86 18.12
CA CYS A 93 -14.11 -28.63 19.49
C CYS A 93 -13.04 -28.93 20.55
N ASP A 94 -12.16 -29.90 20.28
CA ASP A 94 -11.08 -30.31 21.16
C ASP A 94 -9.76 -29.57 20.92
N LEU A 95 -9.65 -28.79 19.83
CA LEU A 95 -8.44 -28.04 19.50
C LEU A 95 -8.31 -26.81 20.42
N SER A 96 -7.20 -26.75 21.16
CA SER A 96 -6.85 -25.57 21.95
C SER A 96 -5.35 -25.38 22.08
N GLY A 97 -4.94 -24.15 22.32
CA GLY A 97 -3.53 -23.82 22.47
C GLY A 97 -3.25 -22.34 22.66
N GLU A 98 -1.99 -21.99 22.52
CA GLU A 98 -1.53 -20.59 22.53
C GLU A 98 -0.53 -20.32 21.42
N CYS A 99 -0.53 -19.08 20.96
CA CYS A 99 0.48 -18.54 20.08
C CYS A 99 1.18 -17.37 20.78
N VAL A 100 2.50 -17.37 20.75
CA VAL A 100 3.37 -16.35 21.35
C VAL A 100 4.33 -15.84 20.29
N ILE A 101 4.28 -14.54 20.04
CA ILE A 101 5.20 -13.86 19.13
C ILE A 101 6.29 -13.20 19.97
N THR A 102 7.55 -13.54 19.70
CA THR A 102 8.72 -12.96 20.35
C THR A 102 9.57 -12.19 19.35
N SER A 103 10.11 -11.05 19.77
CA SER A 103 11.13 -10.33 18.99
C SER A 103 12.49 -11.02 19.05
N SER A 104 13.40 -10.60 18.18
CA SER A 104 14.78 -11.10 18.11
C SER A 104 15.60 -10.97 19.41
N ASP A 105 15.21 -10.08 20.33
CA ASP A 105 15.79 -9.94 21.67
C ASP A 105 15.15 -10.87 22.72
N GLY A 106 14.18 -11.70 22.32
CA GLY A 106 13.46 -12.64 23.18
C GLY A 106 12.27 -12.03 23.93
N LYS A 107 11.93 -10.75 23.72
CA LYS A 107 10.77 -10.13 24.36
C LYS A 107 9.46 -10.63 23.74
N VAL A 108 8.48 -10.96 24.57
CA VAL A 108 7.11 -11.25 24.10
C VAL A 108 6.46 -9.95 23.62
N VAL A 109 6.02 -9.95 22.36
CA VAL A 109 5.40 -8.82 21.68
C VAL A 109 3.89 -8.98 21.70
N GLU A 110 3.41 -10.17 21.33
CA GLU A 110 2.00 -10.52 21.30
C GLU A 110 1.79 -11.95 21.82
N LYS A 111 0.64 -12.19 22.43
CA LYS A 111 0.24 -13.52 22.91
C LYS A 111 -1.26 -13.68 22.79
N ALA A 112 -1.69 -14.74 22.13
CA ALA A 112 -3.10 -15.04 21.95
C ALA A 112 -3.38 -16.53 22.20
N LYS A 113 -4.48 -16.80 22.92
CA LYS A 113 -5.01 -18.16 23.05
C LYS A 113 -6.02 -18.43 21.95
N PHE A 114 -6.16 -19.70 21.61
CA PHE A 114 -7.19 -20.17 20.71
C PHE A 114 -7.84 -21.43 21.24
N ASP A 115 -9.13 -21.54 20.97
CA ASP A 115 -9.99 -22.65 21.33
C ASP A 115 -11.22 -22.63 20.41
N ALA A 116 -12.03 -23.68 20.51
CA ALA A 116 -13.23 -23.86 19.71
C ALA A 116 -14.14 -22.64 19.64
N THR A 117 -14.25 -21.82 20.69
CA THR A 117 -15.20 -20.69 20.75
C THR A 117 -14.77 -19.46 19.93
N ARG A 118 -13.58 -19.50 19.34
CA ARG A 118 -13.00 -18.39 18.58
C ARG A 118 -12.85 -18.69 17.09
N PHE A 119 -13.09 -19.94 16.70
CA PHE A 119 -12.90 -20.39 15.34
C PHE A 119 -14.01 -19.90 14.43
N HIS A 120 -13.62 -19.24 13.36
CA HIS A 120 -14.54 -18.75 12.35
C HIS A 120 -13.86 -18.73 10.99
N THR A 121 -14.65 -18.73 9.92
CA THR A 121 -14.15 -18.46 8.57
C THR A 121 -14.41 -17.01 8.18
N TRP A 122 -13.62 -16.50 7.25
CA TRP A 122 -13.97 -15.26 6.57
C TRP A 122 -14.85 -15.55 5.37
N ALA A 123 -15.79 -14.65 5.05
CA ALA A 123 -16.74 -14.84 3.96
C ALA A 123 -16.10 -15.15 2.59
N MET A 124 -14.82 -14.80 2.41
CA MET A 124 -14.07 -14.97 1.17
C MET A 124 -12.94 -16.02 1.25
N SER A 125 -12.80 -16.75 2.36
CA SER A 125 -11.76 -17.77 2.53
C SER A 125 -12.31 -19.02 3.21
N PRO A 126 -12.04 -20.23 2.67
CA PRO A 126 -12.37 -21.47 3.36
C PRO A 126 -11.42 -21.76 4.55
N ASP A 127 -10.35 -20.97 4.70
CA ASP A 127 -9.37 -21.11 5.78
C ASP A 127 -9.99 -20.69 7.12
N ILE A 128 -9.66 -21.42 8.20
CA ILE A 128 -10.23 -21.21 9.53
C ILE A 128 -9.33 -20.27 10.32
N VAL A 129 -9.88 -19.16 10.82
CA VAL A 129 -9.17 -18.25 11.73
C VAL A 129 -9.08 -18.90 13.11
N LEU A 130 -7.85 -19.15 13.59
CA LEU A 130 -7.61 -19.68 14.93
C LEU A 130 -7.54 -18.57 15.97
N THR A 131 -6.82 -17.49 15.67
CA THR A 131 -6.66 -16.35 16.57
C THR A 131 -6.21 -15.10 15.82
N GLY A 132 -6.26 -13.96 16.51
CA GLY A 132 -5.80 -12.68 16.00
C GLY A 132 -4.82 -12.00 16.95
N PHE A 133 -3.96 -11.15 16.39
CA PHE A 133 -2.97 -10.34 17.09
C PHE A 133 -3.21 -8.88 16.79
N ALA A 134 -3.01 -8.02 17.79
CA ALA A 134 -3.00 -6.58 17.56
C ALA A 134 -1.83 -6.18 16.64
N PRO A 135 -1.89 -5.02 15.96
CA PRO A 135 -0.78 -4.52 15.16
C PRO A 135 0.48 -4.35 16.01
N PHE A 136 1.63 -4.77 15.49
CA PHE A 136 2.93 -4.57 16.10
C PHE A 136 3.95 -4.03 15.10
N ALA A 137 5.11 -3.60 15.60
CA ALA A 137 6.15 -2.94 14.80
C ALA A 137 6.72 -3.87 13.71
N LYS A 138 7.26 -3.28 12.64
CA LYS A 138 8.00 -4.02 11.61
C LYS A 138 9.30 -4.58 12.19
N GLY A 139 9.69 -5.78 11.78
CA GLY A 139 10.89 -6.43 12.30
C GLY A 139 10.94 -7.94 12.07
N GLU A 140 11.97 -8.56 12.63
CA GLU A 140 12.17 -10.01 12.65
C GLU A 140 11.64 -10.58 13.96
N TYR A 141 10.85 -11.64 13.86
CA TYR A 141 10.12 -12.26 14.96
C TYR A 141 10.19 -13.78 14.89
N VAL A 142 9.89 -14.43 16.01
CA VAL A 142 9.62 -15.86 16.08
C VAL A 142 8.20 -16.06 16.59
N VAL A 143 7.42 -16.82 15.85
CA VAL A 143 6.12 -17.30 16.33
C VAL A 143 6.32 -18.67 16.96
N ASN A 144 5.83 -18.85 18.18
CA ASN A 144 5.81 -20.13 18.89
C ASN A 144 4.35 -20.50 19.11
N VAL A 145 3.94 -21.66 18.62
CA VAL A 145 2.59 -22.17 18.75
C VAL A 145 2.64 -23.46 19.54
N ARG A 146 1.92 -23.47 20.67
CA ARG A 146 1.74 -24.64 21.53
C ARG A 146 0.32 -25.15 21.38
N ILE A 147 0.20 -26.43 21.08
CA ILE A 147 -1.06 -27.17 21.01
C ILE A 147 -1.22 -27.89 22.34
N ASP A 148 -2.18 -27.43 23.14
CA ASP A 148 -2.48 -27.99 24.46
C ASP A 148 -3.36 -29.25 24.31
N SER A 149 -4.32 -29.20 23.38
CA SER A 149 -5.17 -30.32 22.99
C SER A 149 -5.39 -30.28 21.47
N GLY A 150 -5.26 -31.42 20.81
CA GLY A 150 -5.42 -31.55 19.36
C GLY A 150 -6.85 -31.90 18.96
N ALA A 151 -7.16 -31.78 17.66
CA ALA A 151 -8.42 -32.25 17.11
C ALA A 151 -8.21 -33.53 16.27
N ASP A 152 -8.71 -34.67 16.75
CA ASP A 152 -8.61 -35.97 16.07
C ASP A 152 -9.15 -35.94 14.64
N PHE A 153 -10.15 -35.10 14.36
CA PHE A 153 -10.70 -34.90 13.02
C PHE A 153 -9.65 -34.46 11.98
N LEU A 154 -8.57 -33.81 12.42
CA LEU A 154 -7.47 -33.36 11.56
C LEU A 154 -6.44 -34.47 11.29
N ALA A 155 -6.49 -35.60 11.99
CA ALA A 155 -5.53 -36.68 11.85
C ALA A 155 -5.48 -37.19 10.40
N GLY A 156 -4.25 -37.27 9.86
CA GLY A 156 -4.01 -37.73 8.49
C GLY A 156 -4.38 -36.74 7.38
N LYS A 157 -4.82 -35.52 7.70
CA LYS A 157 -5.02 -34.44 6.73
C LYS A 157 -3.77 -33.56 6.67
N GLU A 158 -3.43 -33.06 5.48
CA GLU A 158 -2.39 -32.05 5.35
C GLU A 158 -2.90 -30.73 5.93
N GLN A 159 -2.14 -30.15 6.85
CA GLN A 159 -2.50 -28.93 7.55
C GLN A 159 -1.38 -27.91 7.40
N ARG A 160 -1.75 -26.66 7.12
CA ARG A 160 -0.84 -25.53 7.08
C ARG A 160 -1.36 -24.42 7.97
N LEU A 161 -0.49 -23.93 8.84
CA LEU A 161 -0.72 -22.70 9.58
C LEU A 161 -0.01 -21.56 8.87
N PHE A 162 -0.76 -20.51 8.59
CA PHE A 162 -0.20 -19.31 8.01
C PHE A 162 -0.82 -18.06 8.62
N ALA A 163 -0.06 -16.97 8.64
CA ALA A 163 -0.56 -15.68 9.10
C ALA A 163 -0.97 -14.81 7.90
N ARG A 164 -1.97 -13.94 8.08
CA ARG A 164 -2.34 -12.90 7.11
C ARG A 164 -2.63 -11.59 7.81
N TYR A 165 -2.32 -10.49 7.13
CA TYR A 165 -2.70 -9.15 7.60
C TYR A 165 -4.21 -8.92 7.49
N GLN A 166 -4.80 -8.32 8.52
CA GLN A 166 -6.18 -7.86 8.48
C GLN A 166 -6.23 -6.46 7.85
N LEU A 167 -6.41 -6.41 6.53
CA LEU A 167 -6.53 -5.17 5.76
C LEU A 167 -8.01 -4.86 5.50
N CYS A 168 -8.43 -3.61 5.68
CA CYS A 168 -9.80 -3.17 5.40
C CYS A 168 -9.96 -2.45 4.05
N GLY A 169 -8.85 -2.16 3.37
CA GLY A 169 -8.80 -1.38 2.13
C GLY A 169 -8.58 0.11 2.35
N LEU A 170 -8.79 0.65 3.56
CA LEU A 170 -8.43 2.04 3.87
C LEU A 170 -6.91 2.27 3.81
N GLU A 171 -6.12 1.20 3.91
CA GLU A 171 -4.67 1.24 3.73
C GLU A 171 -4.27 1.62 2.29
N GLN A 172 -5.17 1.48 1.29
CA GLN A 172 -4.96 1.99 -0.07
C GLN A 172 -5.24 3.50 -0.22
N PHE A 173 -5.89 4.12 0.76
CA PHE A 173 -6.31 5.53 0.66
C PHE A 173 -5.14 6.52 0.43
N PRO A 174 -3.95 6.35 1.05
CA PRO A 174 -2.79 7.19 0.74
C PRO A 174 -2.34 7.10 -0.73
N ALA A 175 -2.39 5.91 -1.33
CA ALA A 175 -2.06 5.73 -2.75
C ALA A 175 -3.04 6.49 -3.65
N PHE A 176 -4.34 6.44 -3.33
CA PHE A 176 -5.37 7.20 -4.02
C PHE A 176 -5.14 8.71 -3.91
N ILE A 177 -4.86 9.23 -2.71
CA ILE A 177 -4.56 10.66 -2.50
C ILE A 177 -3.33 11.09 -3.31
N ALA A 178 -2.25 10.32 -3.28
CA ALA A 178 -1.06 10.60 -4.06
C ALA A 178 -1.38 10.62 -5.57
N GLY A 179 -2.21 9.69 -6.05
CA GLY A 179 -2.72 9.69 -7.43
C GLY A 179 -3.49 10.97 -7.78
N ALA A 180 -4.34 11.45 -6.88
CA ALA A 180 -5.09 12.69 -7.08
C ALA A 180 -4.18 13.93 -7.14
N PHE A 181 -3.16 14.03 -6.27
CA PHE A 181 -2.17 15.11 -6.33
C PHE A 181 -1.32 15.06 -7.60
N SER A 182 -0.92 13.86 -8.02
CA SER A 182 -0.23 13.65 -9.30
C SER A 182 -1.04 14.19 -10.47
N PHE A 183 -2.32 13.82 -10.54
CA PHE A 183 -3.24 14.27 -11.58
C PHE A 183 -3.41 15.81 -11.58
N ALA A 184 -3.64 16.41 -10.41
CA ALA A 184 -3.78 17.86 -10.28
C ALA A 184 -2.51 18.62 -10.71
N ALA A 185 -1.33 18.16 -10.31
CA ALA A 185 -0.06 18.73 -10.73
C ALA A 185 0.17 18.59 -12.25
N GLY A 186 -0.21 17.44 -12.82
CA GLY A 186 -0.17 17.19 -14.25
C GLY A 186 -1.05 18.16 -15.05
N ILE A 187 -2.25 18.49 -14.56
CA ILE A 187 -3.13 19.48 -15.19
C ILE A 187 -2.48 20.87 -15.18
N VAL A 188 -1.92 21.31 -14.05
CA VAL A 188 -1.25 22.62 -13.95
C VAL A 188 -0.05 22.69 -14.89
N ALA A 189 0.75 21.61 -14.96
CA ALA A 189 1.87 21.50 -15.87
C ALA A 189 1.43 21.59 -17.34
N LEU A 190 0.37 20.87 -17.70
CA LEU A 190 -0.18 20.84 -19.05
C LEU A 190 -0.70 22.22 -19.47
N ILE A 191 -1.52 22.87 -18.65
CA ILE A 191 -2.07 24.21 -18.95
C ILE A 191 -0.92 25.22 -19.12
N SER A 192 0.01 25.25 -18.17
CA SER A 192 1.17 26.17 -18.22
C SER A 192 2.03 25.93 -19.46
N GLY A 193 2.29 24.66 -19.79
CA GLY A 193 3.03 24.26 -20.99
C GLY A 193 2.32 24.70 -22.27
N VAL A 194 1.02 24.44 -22.40
CA VAL A 194 0.23 24.84 -23.58
C VAL A 194 0.20 26.36 -23.76
N CYS A 195 0.12 27.13 -22.67
CA CYS A 195 0.11 28.60 -22.76
C CYS A 195 1.47 29.20 -23.16
N VAL A 196 2.58 28.57 -22.78
CA VAL A 196 3.93 29.16 -22.91
C VAL A 196 4.69 28.62 -24.11
N LEU A 197 4.55 27.32 -24.40
CA LEU A 197 5.37 26.62 -25.38
C LEU A 197 5.24 27.18 -26.81
N PRO A 198 4.05 27.52 -27.33
CA PRO A 198 3.92 28.10 -28.67
C PRO A 198 4.69 29.42 -28.80
N GLY A 199 4.58 30.32 -27.82
CA GLY A 199 5.29 31.60 -27.81
C GLY A 199 6.80 31.42 -27.67
N LEU A 200 7.24 30.45 -26.86
CA LEU A 200 8.66 30.11 -26.73
C LEU A 200 9.23 29.53 -28.04
N LEU A 201 8.50 28.67 -28.73
CA LEU A 201 8.91 28.07 -30.00
C LEU A 201 8.93 29.09 -31.14
N ALA A 202 7.95 29.99 -31.19
CA ALA A 202 7.85 30.98 -32.26
C ALA A 202 8.83 32.16 -32.11
N GLN A 203 9.03 32.64 -30.88
CA GLN A 203 9.73 33.92 -30.62
C GLN A 203 10.93 33.80 -29.67
N GLY A 204 11.19 32.60 -29.12
CA GLY A 204 12.23 32.40 -28.12
C GLY A 204 11.93 33.10 -26.79
N ILE A 205 13.00 33.36 -26.03
CA ILE A 205 12.94 34.02 -24.71
C ILE A 205 12.78 35.55 -24.78
N HIS A 206 12.87 36.13 -25.98
CA HIS A 206 12.81 37.58 -26.17
C HIS A 206 11.37 38.04 -26.40
N ALA A 207 11.03 39.19 -25.82
CA ALA A 207 9.77 39.86 -26.10
C ALA A 207 9.84 40.59 -27.45
N GLU A 208 8.70 40.75 -28.12
CA GLU A 208 8.59 41.66 -29.25
C GLU A 208 8.85 43.09 -28.76
N THR A 209 9.77 43.79 -29.42
CA THR A 209 10.01 45.21 -29.20
C THR A 209 9.00 45.99 -30.02
N ASP A 210 8.04 46.64 -29.35
CA ASP A 210 6.98 47.52 -29.92
C ASP A 210 7.51 48.80 -30.61
N GLU A 211 8.71 48.77 -31.17
CA GLU A 211 9.38 49.97 -31.70
C GLU A 211 8.78 50.50 -33.02
N ASP A 212 7.80 49.84 -33.63
CA ASP A 212 7.31 50.22 -34.96
C ASP A 212 5.93 50.93 -34.99
N HIS A 213 5.24 51.07 -33.85
CA HIS A 213 3.94 51.77 -33.83
C HIS A 213 4.05 53.31 -33.64
N GLY A 214 5.24 53.85 -33.35
CA GLY A 214 5.47 55.29 -33.20
C GLY A 214 5.77 56.07 -34.48
N SER A 215 6.11 55.41 -35.59
CA SER A 215 6.61 56.07 -36.81
C SER A 215 5.50 56.59 -37.75
N LEU A 216 4.25 56.13 -37.59
CA LEU A 216 3.14 56.55 -38.46
C LEU A 216 2.40 57.82 -37.98
N ALA A 217 2.55 58.21 -36.71
CA ALA A 217 1.92 59.42 -36.17
C ALA A 217 2.70 60.72 -36.50
N SER A 218 3.97 60.64 -36.89
CA SER A 218 4.79 61.83 -37.18
C SER A 218 4.73 62.31 -38.64
N LYS A 219 4.09 61.57 -39.55
CA LYS A 219 3.98 61.95 -40.97
C LYS A 219 2.74 62.79 -41.31
N SER A 220 1.80 63.02 -40.38
CA SER A 220 0.60 63.85 -40.65
C SER A 220 0.73 65.32 -40.22
N GLN A 221 1.84 65.75 -39.61
CA GLN A 221 2.03 67.14 -39.15
C GLN A 221 2.83 68.06 -40.10
N ASN A 222 3.22 67.60 -41.30
CA ASN A 222 3.96 68.42 -42.28
C ASN A 222 3.15 68.72 -43.57
N LEU A 223 1.83 68.86 -43.45
CA LEU A 223 0.96 69.37 -44.51
C LEU A 223 0.21 70.61 -44.01
N GLN A 224 0.94 71.70 -43.76
CA GLN A 224 0.42 73.08 -43.70
C GLN A 224 1.41 74.02 -44.37
#